data_AF-A0A915JYN3-F1
#
_entry.id   AF-A0A915JYN3-F1
#
_cell.length_a   1.000
_cell.length_b   1.000
_cell.length_c   1.000
_cell.angle_alpha   90.00
_cell.angle_beta   90.00
_cell.angle_gamma   90.00
#
_symmetry.space_group_name_H-M   'P 1'
#
loop_
_entity.id
_entity.type
_entity.pdbx_description
1 polymer ?
#
loop_
_entity_poly.entity_id
_entity_poly.type
_entity_poly.pdbx_seq_one_letter_code
_entity_poly.pdbx_strand_id
1 'polypeptide(L)'
;MYNDLAAVNENIAVTERTVNNRRSHLPRLVSEVDELKSRLLRHNSLKDFRKRIENLVNEHAWVKVIAQERAIKEYDQILTKITTIITNANGEISSKKVLFETFISSQNAKIAEKRDLVQSLQQKININKEKLNAVEQNAQRLNDDALKVKTKRMEIRELLDLQASKSNRLARFGQHTPALLRMINEEKNFLKKPRGPLGAEISIVDESWTVAIENCLGFQILNGYICDSFHDAKILERLMKVAGCKFRPSIITSK
;
A
#
# COMPACT_ATOMS: atom_id res chain seq x y z
N MET A 1 44.83 -136.92 -79.38
CA MET A 1 44.35 -135.55 -79.70
C MET A 1 42.83 -135.40 -79.77
N TYR A 2 42.01 -136.46 -79.63
CA TYR A 2 40.54 -136.36 -79.68
C TYR A 2 39.88 -135.94 -78.34
N ASN A 3 40.53 -136.16 -77.19
CA ASN A 3 39.97 -135.81 -75.87
C ASN A 3 40.03 -134.31 -75.52
N ASP A 4 40.99 -133.56 -76.09
CA ASP A 4 41.10 -132.12 -75.83
C ASP A 4 40.00 -131.31 -76.55
N LEU A 5 39.54 -131.77 -77.72
CA LEU A 5 38.51 -131.07 -78.50
C LEU A 5 37.12 -131.16 -77.85
N ALA A 6 36.79 -132.30 -77.22
CA ALA A 6 35.51 -132.50 -76.54
C ALA A 6 35.38 -131.65 -75.26
N ALA A 7 36.46 -131.58 -74.46
CA ALA A 7 36.52 -130.74 -73.27
C ALA A 7 36.45 -129.23 -73.62
N VAL A 8 37.06 -128.83 -74.74
CA VAL A 8 36.94 -127.45 -75.26
C VAL A 8 35.51 -127.14 -75.69
N ASN A 9 34.83 -128.05 -76.40
CA ASN A 9 33.44 -127.84 -76.83
C ASN A 9 32.43 -127.81 -75.67
N GLU A 10 32.61 -128.65 -74.65
CA GLU A 10 31.78 -128.64 -73.44
C GLU A 10 31.98 -127.35 -72.64
N ASN A 11 33.23 -126.88 -72.51
CA ASN A 11 33.53 -125.59 -71.90
C ASN A 11 32.92 -124.43 -72.71
N ILE A 12 32.95 -124.47 -74.04
CA ILE A 12 32.28 -123.47 -74.89
C ILE A 12 30.77 -123.47 -74.59
N ALA A 13 30.11 -124.62 -74.55
CA ALA A 13 28.67 -124.71 -74.29
C ALA A 13 28.27 -124.24 -72.88
N VAL A 14 29.07 -124.55 -71.85
CA VAL A 14 28.85 -124.06 -70.47
C VAL A 14 29.08 -122.55 -70.41
N THR A 15 30.09 -122.04 -71.10
CA THR A 15 30.38 -120.61 -71.19
C THR A 15 29.25 -119.89 -71.93
N GLU A 16 28.74 -120.45 -73.04
CA GLU A 16 27.60 -119.92 -73.79
C GLU A 16 26.31 -119.90 -72.97
N ARG A 17 25.99 -120.96 -72.22
CA ARG A 17 24.85 -120.95 -71.29
C ARG A 17 25.01 -119.88 -70.21
N THR A 18 26.20 -119.77 -69.63
CA THR A 18 26.48 -118.78 -68.59
C THR A 18 26.38 -117.37 -69.17
N VAL A 19 26.86 -117.15 -70.40
CA VAL A 19 26.76 -115.89 -71.13
C VAL A 19 25.30 -115.57 -71.45
N ASN A 20 24.52 -116.51 -71.98
CA ASN A 20 23.10 -116.28 -72.28
C ASN A 20 22.27 -116.04 -71.04
N ASN A 21 22.53 -116.75 -69.93
CA ASN A 21 21.85 -116.53 -68.67
C ASN A 21 22.21 -115.15 -68.09
N ARG A 22 23.47 -114.73 -68.15
CA ARG A 22 23.85 -113.35 -67.75
C ARG A 22 23.24 -112.30 -68.69
N ARG A 23 23.15 -112.61 -69.99
CA ARG A 23 22.56 -111.74 -71.02
C ARG A 23 21.06 -111.56 -70.85
N SER A 24 20.33 -112.57 -70.36
CA SER A 24 18.89 -112.47 -70.08
C SER A 24 18.57 -111.57 -68.88
N HIS A 25 19.49 -111.44 -67.92
CA HIS A 25 19.35 -110.57 -66.74
C HIS A 25 19.79 -109.12 -66.99
N LEU A 26 20.58 -108.88 -68.05
CA LEU A 26 21.13 -107.56 -68.39
C LEU A 26 20.05 -106.47 -68.59
N PRO A 27 18.94 -106.70 -69.33
CA PRO A 27 17.92 -105.68 -69.56
C PRO A 27 17.23 -105.21 -68.27
N ARG A 28 17.00 -106.14 -67.33
CA ARG A 28 16.42 -105.82 -66.01
C ARG A 28 17.36 -104.92 -65.20
N LEU A 29 18.64 -105.26 -65.16
CA LEU A 29 19.66 -104.45 -64.49
C LEU A 29 19.80 -103.06 -65.13
N VAL A 30 19.72 -102.97 -66.46
CA VAL A 30 19.73 -101.67 -67.17
C VAL A 30 18.50 -100.83 -66.79
N SER A 31 17.31 -101.43 -66.79
CA SER A 31 16.07 -100.73 -66.37
C SER A 31 16.13 -100.25 -64.92
N GLU A 32 16.68 -101.06 -64.01
CA GLU A 32 16.84 -100.72 -62.60
C GLU A 32 17.88 -99.59 -62.41
N VAL A 33 18.98 -99.63 -63.16
CA VAL A 33 19.98 -98.55 -63.19
C VAL A 33 19.37 -97.25 -63.71
N ASP A 34 18.55 -97.29 -64.75
CA ASP A 34 17.91 -96.07 -65.29
C ASP A 34 16.82 -95.52 -64.37
N GLU A 35 16.12 -96.38 -63.64
CA GLU A 35 15.20 -95.95 -62.58
C GLU A 35 15.96 -95.30 -61.40
N LEU A 36 17.05 -95.92 -60.95
CA LEU A 36 17.90 -95.37 -59.89
C LEU A 36 18.55 -94.04 -60.28
N LYS A 37 19.00 -93.90 -61.54
CA LYS A 37 19.46 -92.61 -62.09
C LYS A 37 18.35 -91.56 -62.04
N SER A 38 17.14 -91.92 -62.47
CA SER A 38 15.98 -91.02 -62.43
C SER A 38 15.62 -90.60 -61.00
N ARG A 39 15.70 -91.53 -60.03
CA ARG A 39 15.52 -91.24 -58.60
C ARG A 39 16.60 -90.31 -58.05
N LEU A 40 17.86 -90.53 -58.41
CA LEU A 40 18.99 -89.68 -58.00
C LEU A 40 18.82 -88.25 -58.53
N LEU A 41 18.41 -88.09 -59.80
CA LEU A 41 18.10 -86.78 -60.39
C LEU A 41 16.98 -86.06 -59.61
N ARG A 42 15.88 -86.77 -59.28
CA ARG A 42 14.81 -86.21 -58.45
C ARG A 42 15.29 -85.79 -57.06
N HIS A 43 16.10 -86.63 -56.40
CA HIS A 43 16.65 -86.30 -55.09
C HIS A 43 17.57 -85.06 -55.13
N ASN A 44 18.42 -84.95 -56.16
CA ASN A 44 19.27 -83.78 -56.36
C ASN A 44 18.43 -82.51 -56.57
N SER A 45 17.39 -82.60 -57.40
CA SER A 45 16.45 -81.49 -57.58
C SER A 45 15.76 -81.07 -56.27
N LEU A 46 15.29 -82.02 -55.45
CA LEU A 46 14.72 -81.74 -54.13
C LEU A 46 15.73 -81.09 -53.17
N LYS A 47 17.00 -81.51 -53.21
CA LYS A 47 18.07 -80.91 -52.42
C LYS A 47 18.30 -79.45 -52.82
N ASP A 48 18.25 -79.15 -54.11
CA ASP A 48 18.38 -77.77 -54.62
C ASP A 48 17.18 -76.90 -54.24
N PHE A 49 15.95 -77.43 -54.33
CA PHE A 49 14.76 -76.74 -53.83
C PHE A 49 14.83 -76.47 -52.34
N ARG A 50 15.30 -77.43 -51.52
CA ARG A 50 15.50 -77.23 -50.07
C ARG A 50 16.45 -76.06 -49.79
N LYS A 51 17.60 -76.02 -50.47
CA LYS A 51 18.53 -74.88 -50.36
C LYS A 51 17.88 -73.57 -50.77
N ARG A 52 17.05 -73.58 -51.81
CA ARG A 52 16.33 -72.37 -52.24
C ARG A 52 15.31 -71.90 -51.21
N ILE A 53 14.56 -72.81 -50.59
CA ILE A 53 13.63 -72.50 -49.50
C ILE A 53 14.39 -71.91 -48.32
N GLU A 54 15.51 -72.51 -47.92
CA GLU A 54 16.35 -72.01 -46.83
C GLU A 54 16.86 -70.59 -47.10
N ASN A 55 17.34 -70.33 -48.32
CA ASN A 55 17.74 -68.98 -48.73
C ASN A 55 16.57 -67.99 -48.69
N LEU A 56 15.39 -68.37 -49.19
CA LEU A 56 14.20 -67.51 -49.16
C LEU A 56 13.72 -67.23 -47.73
N VAL A 57 13.81 -68.19 -46.83
CA VAL A 57 13.48 -67.99 -45.40
C VAL A 57 14.45 -66.99 -44.77
N ASN A 58 15.74 -67.10 -45.06
CA ASN A 58 16.75 -66.15 -44.59
C ASN A 58 16.50 -64.75 -45.17
N GLU A 59 16.23 -64.63 -46.48
CA GLU A 59 15.88 -63.36 -47.12
C GLU A 59 14.62 -62.74 -46.51
N HIS A 60 13.58 -63.54 -46.25
CA HIS A 60 12.35 -63.07 -45.61
C HIS A 60 12.61 -62.55 -44.19
N ALA A 61 13.46 -63.23 -43.42
CA ALA A 61 13.87 -62.77 -42.09
C ALA A 61 14.58 -61.41 -42.17
N TRP A 62 15.50 -61.23 -43.12
CA TRP A 62 16.17 -59.94 -43.36
C TRP A 62 15.19 -58.84 -43.75
N VAL A 63 14.25 -59.11 -44.65
CA VAL A 63 13.22 -58.12 -45.04
C VAL A 63 12.39 -57.68 -43.83
N LYS A 64 12.02 -58.61 -42.95
CA LYS A 64 11.27 -58.30 -41.73
C LYS A 64 12.07 -57.42 -40.78
N VAL A 65 13.35 -57.73 -40.57
CA VAL A 65 14.25 -56.91 -39.74
C VAL A 65 14.39 -55.50 -40.34
N ILE A 66 14.65 -55.38 -41.64
CA ILE A 66 14.79 -54.08 -42.32
C ILE A 66 13.52 -53.23 -42.18
N ALA A 67 12.34 -53.85 -42.32
CA ALA A 67 11.07 -53.15 -42.14
C ALA A 67 10.91 -52.61 -40.71
N GLN A 68 11.28 -53.41 -39.70
CA GLN A 68 11.25 -52.99 -38.30
C GLN A 68 12.27 -51.88 -38.01
N GLU A 69 13.50 -52.01 -38.51
CA GLU A 69 14.54 -50.98 -38.35
C GLU A 69 14.14 -49.65 -39.00
N ARG A 70 13.44 -49.68 -40.15
CA ARG A 70 12.90 -48.47 -40.77
C ARG A 70 11.85 -47.80 -39.88
N ALA A 71 10.91 -48.57 -39.34
CA ALA A 71 9.91 -48.04 -38.42
C ALA A 71 10.55 -47.43 -37.16
N ILE A 72 11.55 -48.09 -36.57
CA ILE A 72 12.31 -47.56 -35.42
C ILE A 72 12.97 -46.21 -35.78
N LYS A 73 13.61 -46.11 -36.94
CA LYS A 73 14.22 -44.85 -37.40
C LYS A 73 13.21 -43.72 -37.55
N GLU A 74 12.01 -44.01 -38.05
CA GLU A 74 10.94 -43.01 -38.14
C GLU A 74 10.50 -42.52 -36.75
N TYR A 75 10.34 -43.43 -35.78
CA TYR A 75 10.04 -43.06 -34.41
C TYR A 75 11.17 -42.25 -33.76
N ASP A 76 12.43 -42.61 -33.96
CA ASP A 76 13.58 -41.85 -33.46
C ASP A 76 13.62 -40.42 -34.01
N GLN A 77 13.29 -40.23 -35.29
CA GLN A 77 13.17 -38.90 -35.88
C GLN A 77 12.04 -38.08 -35.25
N ILE A 78 10.93 -38.72 -34.87
CA ILE A 78 9.84 -38.03 -34.17
C ILE A 78 10.26 -37.69 -32.74
N LEU A 79 10.88 -38.62 -32.03
CA LEU A 79 11.36 -38.42 -30.65
C LEU A 79 12.40 -37.32 -30.56
N THR A 80 13.34 -37.24 -31.50
CA THR A 80 14.35 -36.17 -31.56
C THR A 80 13.67 -34.81 -31.77
N LYS A 81 12.71 -34.70 -32.69
CA LYS A 81 11.93 -33.45 -32.89
C LYS A 81 11.17 -33.04 -31.63
N ILE A 82 10.47 -33.97 -30.98
CA ILE A 82 9.74 -33.70 -29.74
C ILE A 82 10.71 -33.24 -28.64
N THR A 83 11.86 -33.90 -28.53
CA THR A 83 12.89 -33.54 -27.54
C THR A 83 13.38 -32.12 -27.76
N THR A 84 13.68 -31.73 -29.01
CA THR A 84 14.09 -30.35 -29.34
C THR A 84 13.02 -29.32 -28.99
N ILE A 85 11.74 -29.62 -29.25
CA ILE A 85 10.63 -28.72 -28.89
C ILE A 85 10.56 -28.56 -27.36
N ILE A 86 10.66 -29.66 -26.61
CA ILE A 86 10.63 -29.64 -25.14
C ILE A 86 11.82 -28.84 -24.59
N THR A 87 13.03 -29.04 -25.12
CA THR A 87 14.22 -28.31 -24.66
C THR A 87 14.09 -26.81 -24.91
N ASN A 88 13.56 -26.41 -26.07
CA ASN A 88 13.35 -25.01 -26.40
C ASN A 88 12.27 -24.38 -25.49
N ALA A 89 11.14 -25.05 -25.32
CA ALA A 89 10.07 -24.59 -24.44
C ALA A 89 10.54 -24.47 -22.98
N ASN A 90 11.30 -25.44 -22.48
CA ASN A 90 11.88 -25.38 -21.14
C ASN A 90 12.91 -24.25 -20.99
N GLY A 91 13.68 -23.97 -22.04
CA GLY A 91 14.58 -22.82 -22.09
C GLY A 91 13.82 -21.50 -21.95
N GLU A 92 12.77 -21.31 -22.75
CA GLU A 92 11.93 -20.11 -22.68
C GLU A 92 11.24 -19.93 -21.32
N ILE A 93 10.70 -21.02 -20.76
CA ILE A 93 10.08 -21.01 -19.43
C ILE A 93 11.10 -20.62 -18.38
N SER A 94 12.32 -21.17 -18.45
CA SER A 94 13.40 -20.86 -17.50
C SER A 94 13.80 -19.38 -17.59
N SER A 95 13.96 -18.83 -18.80
CA SER A 95 14.25 -17.41 -18.99
C SER A 95 13.14 -16.52 -18.44
N LYS A 96 11.86 -16.84 -18.72
CA LYS A 96 10.71 -16.10 -18.18
C LYS A 96 10.64 -16.18 -16.66
N LYS A 97 10.93 -17.35 -16.07
CA LYS A 97 10.94 -17.54 -14.62
C LYS A 97 11.98 -16.65 -13.95
N VAL A 98 13.20 -16.60 -14.47
CA VAL A 98 14.27 -15.72 -13.95
C VAL A 98 13.87 -14.24 -14.08
N LEU A 99 13.29 -13.84 -15.20
CA LEU A 99 12.78 -12.47 -15.38
C LEU A 99 11.67 -12.12 -14.36
N PHE A 100 10.74 -13.04 -14.09
CA PHE A 100 9.71 -12.83 -13.08
C PHE A 100 10.28 -12.79 -11.67
N GLU A 101 11.20 -13.67 -11.32
CA GLU A 101 11.86 -13.70 -10.01
C GLU A 101 12.64 -12.41 -9.74
N THR A 102 13.41 -11.94 -10.73
CA THR A 102 14.13 -10.66 -10.64
C THR A 102 13.18 -9.47 -10.54
N PHE A 103 12.09 -9.47 -11.30
CA PHE A 103 11.06 -8.43 -11.19
C PHE A 103 10.41 -8.40 -9.80
N ILE A 104 9.98 -9.55 -9.29
CA ILE A 104 9.40 -9.68 -7.94
C ILE A 104 10.38 -9.19 -6.87
N SER A 105 11.65 -9.58 -6.97
CA SER A 105 12.70 -9.12 -6.05
C SER A 105 12.83 -7.59 -6.08
N SER A 106 12.86 -6.98 -7.27
CA SER A 106 12.94 -5.53 -7.42
C SER A 106 11.72 -4.78 -6.86
N GLN A 107 10.51 -5.34 -7.03
CA GLN A 107 9.29 -4.75 -6.49
C GLN A 107 9.23 -4.89 -4.97
N ASN A 108 9.65 -6.03 -4.43
CA ASN A 108 9.74 -6.24 -2.98
C ASN A 108 10.73 -5.27 -2.32
N ALA A 109 11.86 -4.98 -2.97
CA ALA A 109 12.80 -3.95 -2.49
C ALA A 109 12.16 -2.56 -2.43
N LYS A 110 11.42 -2.15 -3.48
CA LYS A 110 10.67 -0.88 -3.50
C LYS A 110 9.57 -0.82 -2.43
N ILE A 111 8.91 -1.95 -2.18
CA ILE A 111 7.88 -2.05 -1.13
C ILE A 111 8.53 -1.91 0.26
N ALA A 112 9.69 -2.53 0.49
CA ALA A 112 10.43 -2.40 1.74
C ALA A 112 10.83 -0.94 2.00
N GLU A 113 11.43 -0.26 1.01
CA GLU A 113 11.80 1.15 1.11
C GLU A 113 10.60 2.06 1.46
N LYS A 114 9.46 1.85 0.77
CA LYS A 114 8.23 2.61 1.07
C LYS A 114 7.68 2.30 2.47
N ARG A 115 7.78 1.06 2.94
CA ARG A 115 7.36 0.69 4.30
C ARG A 115 8.23 1.39 5.35
N ASP A 116 9.53 1.43 5.16
CA ASP A 116 10.46 2.11 6.06
C ASP A 116 10.18 3.61 6.11
N LEU A 117 9.92 4.22 4.93
CA LEU A 117 9.52 5.62 4.86
C LEU A 117 8.21 5.89 5.62
N VAL A 118 7.17 5.07 5.41
CA VAL A 118 5.89 5.19 6.13
C VAL A 118 6.10 5.06 7.64
N GLN A 119 6.92 4.11 8.09
CA GLN A 119 7.23 3.95 9.51
C GLN A 119 7.94 5.20 10.08
N SER A 120 8.91 5.75 9.36
CA SER A 120 9.61 6.97 9.78
C SER A 120 8.67 8.19 9.86
N LEU A 121 7.74 8.32 8.90
CA LEU A 121 6.75 9.39 8.88
C LEU A 121 5.75 9.24 10.03
N GLN A 122 5.33 8.01 10.32
CA GLN A 122 4.43 7.73 11.43
C GLN A 122 5.07 8.10 12.78
N GLN A 123 6.35 7.80 12.98
CA GLN A 123 7.11 8.24 14.15
C GLN A 123 7.16 9.76 14.26
N LYS A 124 7.44 10.47 13.16
CA LYS A 124 7.44 11.95 13.12
C LYS A 124 6.07 12.53 13.44
N ILE A 125 4.99 11.93 12.93
CA ILE A 125 3.61 12.34 13.25
C ILE A 125 3.34 12.19 14.74
N ASN A 126 3.72 11.08 15.35
CA ASN A 126 3.50 10.85 16.78
C ASN A 126 4.27 11.88 17.63
N ILE A 127 5.55 12.13 17.32
CA ILE A 127 6.36 13.15 18.00
C ILE A 127 5.73 14.54 17.85
N ASN A 128 5.25 14.90 16.66
CA ASN A 128 4.62 16.20 16.43
C ASN A 128 3.28 16.32 17.16
N LYS A 129 2.49 15.25 17.27
CA LYS A 129 1.27 15.22 18.08
C LYS A 129 1.56 15.44 19.56
N GLU A 130 2.58 14.78 20.10
CA GLU A 130 3.01 14.98 21.49
C GLU A 130 3.45 16.43 21.74
N LYS A 131 4.23 17.01 20.83
CA LYS A 131 4.62 18.43 20.89
C LYS A 131 3.42 19.36 20.82
N LEU A 132 2.47 19.10 19.93
CA LEU A 132 1.25 19.91 19.80
C LEU A 132 0.45 19.90 21.10
N ASN A 133 0.22 18.72 21.68
CA ASN A 133 -0.48 18.58 22.96
C ASN A 133 0.24 19.33 24.08
N ALA A 134 1.57 19.29 24.14
CA ALA A 134 2.34 20.03 25.13
C ALA A 134 2.21 21.56 24.96
N VAL A 135 2.21 22.04 23.71
CA VAL A 135 1.99 23.46 23.40
C VAL A 135 0.57 23.89 23.76
N GLU A 136 -0.44 23.09 23.44
CA GLU A 136 -1.84 23.36 23.79
C GLU A 136 -2.04 23.45 25.30
N GLN A 137 -1.48 22.50 26.07
CA GLN A 137 -1.53 22.55 27.53
C GLN A 137 -0.85 23.80 28.10
N ASN A 138 0.31 24.19 27.56
CA ASN A 138 0.99 25.42 27.98
C ASN A 138 0.20 26.68 27.62
N ALA A 139 -0.38 26.73 26.42
CA ALA A 139 -1.23 27.85 26.00
C ALA A 139 -2.44 28.00 26.91
N GLN A 140 -3.06 26.89 27.31
CA GLN A 140 -4.20 26.90 28.22
C GLN A 140 -3.81 27.39 29.62
N ARG A 141 -2.67 26.94 30.16
CA ARG A 141 -2.13 27.45 31.44
C ARG A 141 -1.85 28.95 31.39
N LEU A 142 -1.21 29.43 30.32
CA LEU A 142 -0.94 30.86 30.14
C LEU A 142 -2.23 31.68 30.05
N ASN A 143 -3.26 31.14 29.40
CA ASN A 143 -4.55 31.79 29.32
C ASN A 143 -5.24 31.90 30.70
N ASP A 144 -5.19 30.82 31.49
CA ASP A 144 -5.73 30.81 32.86
C ASP A 144 -4.98 31.81 33.75
N ASP A 145 -3.66 31.87 33.64
CA ASP A 145 -2.84 32.82 34.40
C ASP A 145 -3.06 34.26 33.93
N ALA A 146 -3.23 34.51 32.63
CA ALA A 146 -3.62 35.81 32.10
C ALA A 146 -4.97 36.27 32.66
N LEU A 147 -5.94 35.35 32.79
CA LEU A 147 -7.24 35.64 33.38
C LEU A 147 -7.12 36.01 34.86
N LYS A 148 -6.33 35.26 35.65
CA LYS A 148 -6.04 35.58 37.06
C LYS A 148 -5.33 36.92 37.23
N VAL A 149 -4.39 37.25 36.34
CA VAL A 149 -3.73 38.55 36.36
C VAL A 149 -4.73 39.66 36.06
N LYS A 150 -5.64 39.45 35.10
CA LYS A 150 -6.70 40.41 34.77
C LYS A 150 -7.63 40.66 35.96
N THR A 151 -8.06 39.62 36.68
CA THR A 151 -8.92 39.78 37.88
C THR A 151 -8.20 40.54 38.98
N LYS A 152 -6.96 40.15 39.32
CA LYS A 152 -6.15 40.88 40.31
C LYS A 152 -5.93 42.35 39.94
N ARG A 153 -5.73 42.66 38.65
CA ARG A 153 -5.62 44.06 38.19
C ARG A 153 -6.91 44.85 38.38
N MET A 154 -8.08 44.22 38.28
CA MET A 154 -9.36 44.88 38.57
C MET A 154 -9.49 45.13 40.08
N GLU A 155 -9.21 44.13 40.92
CA GLU A 155 -9.21 44.26 42.39
C GLU A 155 -8.27 45.37 42.87
N ILE A 156 -7.03 45.42 42.35
CA ILE A 156 -6.08 46.48 42.69
C ILE A 156 -6.61 47.85 42.29
N ARG A 157 -7.26 47.96 41.11
CA ARG A 157 -7.84 49.23 40.67
C ARG A 157 -8.97 49.66 41.61
N GLU A 158 -9.86 48.76 41.99
CA GLU A 158 -10.93 49.04 42.96
C GLU A 158 -10.38 49.51 44.31
N LEU A 159 -9.31 48.89 44.81
CA LEU A 159 -8.65 49.30 46.05
C LEU A 159 -8.01 50.69 45.95
N LEU A 160 -7.34 50.99 44.83
CA LEU A 160 -6.78 52.32 44.57
C LEU A 160 -7.88 53.39 44.49
N ASP A 161 -9.01 53.06 43.87
CA ASP A 161 -10.16 53.95 43.77
C ASP A 161 -10.75 54.26 45.16
N LEU A 162 -10.89 53.23 46.01
CA LEU A 162 -11.30 53.38 47.41
C LEU A 162 -10.29 54.22 48.21
N GLN A 163 -8.98 54.01 48.04
CA GLN A 163 -7.97 54.78 48.74
C GLN A 163 -7.95 56.25 48.31
N ALA A 164 -8.12 56.53 47.02
CA ALA A 164 -8.25 57.89 46.50
C ALA A 164 -9.48 58.61 47.08
N SER A 165 -10.60 57.91 47.26
CA SER A 165 -11.80 58.49 47.90
C SER A 165 -11.62 58.83 49.38
N LYS A 166 -10.71 58.16 50.11
CA LYS A 166 -10.38 58.51 51.50
C LYS A 166 -9.53 59.78 51.60
N SER A 167 -8.62 60.00 50.65
CA SER A 167 -7.68 61.14 50.67
C SER A 167 -8.32 62.45 50.18
N ASN A 168 -9.36 62.37 49.34
CA ASN A 168 -10.03 63.54 48.81
C ASN A 168 -11.56 63.42 48.94
N ARG A 169 -12.17 64.20 49.85
CA ARG A 169 -13.62 64.24 50.07
C ARG A 169 -14.40 64.48 48.76
N LEU A 170 -13.83 65.24 47.83
CA LEU A 170 -14.41 65.51 46.51
C LEU A 170 -14.33 64.32 45.54
N ALA A 171 -13.36 63.42 45.71
CA ALA A 171 -13.23 62.21 44.89
C ALA A 171 -14.30 61.14 45.21
N ARG A 172 -15.00 61.26 46.36
CA ARG A 172 -16.17 60.43 46.71
C ARG A 172 -17.32 60.60 45.71
N PHE A 173 -17.41 61.77 45.10
CA PHE A 173 -18.40 62.11 44.06
C PHE A 173 -17.94 61.73 42.64
N GLY A 174 -16.81 61.01 42.53
CA GLY A 174 -16.21 60.57 41.26
C GLY A 174 -14.74 60.99 41.13
N GLN A 175 -13.92 60.13 40.52
CA GLN A 175 -12.49 60.42 40.29
C GLN A 175 -12.24 61.66 39.44
N HIS A 176 -13.17 61.98 38.54
CA HIS A 176 -13.10 63.12 37.64
C HIS A 176 -13.49 64.43 38.32
N THR A 177 -14.15 64.39 39.49
CA THR A 177 -14.74 65.56 40.15
C THR A 177 -13.71 66.63 40.51
N PRO A 178 -12.53 66.32 41.07
CA PRO A 178 -11.49 67.33 41.31
C PRO A 178 -10.97 67.99 40.02
N ALA A 179 -10.82 67.22 38.94
CA ALA A 179 -10.36 67.75 37.65
C ALA A 179 -11.42 68.63 36.98
N LEU A 180 -12.69 68.22 37.07
CA LEU A 180 -13.84 68.97 36.55
C LEU A 180 -14.01 70.30 37.30
N LEU A 181 -13.89 70.33 38.63
CA LEU A 181 -13.95 71.56 39.41
C LEU A 181 -12.83 72.54 39.06
N ARG A 182 -11.63 72.04 38.73
CA ARG A 182 -10.54 72.88 38.22
C ARG A 182 -10.90 73.49 36.86
N MET A 183 -11.39 72.69 35.93
CA MET A 183 -11.83 73.17 34.60
C MET A 183 -12.97 74.18 34.70
N ILE A 184 -13.95 73.94 35.57
CA ILE A 184 -15.06 74.88 35.84
C ILE A 184 -14.53 76.22 36.38
N ASN A 185 -13.50 76.18 37.23
CA ASN A 185 -12.92 77.39 37.79
C ASN A 185 -12.10 78.20 36.78
N GLU A 186 -11.45 77.51 35.83
CA GLU A 186 -10.63 78.10 34.76
C GLU A 186 -11.47 78.65 33.59
N GLU A 187 -12.68 78.13 33.37
CA GLU A 187 -13.59 78.56 32.31
C GLU A 187 -14.19 79.95 32.61
N LYS A 188 -14.05 80.87 31.65
CA LYS A 188 -14.47 82.28 31.76
C LYS A 188 -15.79 82.57 31.06
N ASN A 189 -16.26 81.68 30.19
CA ASN A 189 -17.46 81.89 29.39
C ASN A 189 -18.78 81.60 30.12
N PHE A 190 -18.73 81.21 31.39
CA PHE A 190 -19.92 81.05 32.22
C PHE A 190 -20.54 82.42 32.54
N LEU A 191 -21.84 82.57 32.30
CA LEU A 191 -22.63 83.71 32.78
C LEU A 191 -22.66 83.70 34.31
N LYS A 192 -22.89 82.52 34.89
CA LYS A 192 -22.73 82.25 36.32
C LYS A 192 -22.15 80.86 36.52
N LYS A 193 -21.14 80.75 37.38
CA LYS A 193 -20.44 79.48 37.61
C LYS A 193 -21.40 78.43 38.17
N PRO A 194 -21.38 77.20 37.64
CA PRO A 194 -22.22 76.13 38.16
C PRO A 194 -21.83 75.77 39.59
N ARG A 195 -22.82 75.45 40.42
CA ARG A 195 -22.62 75.02 41.80
C ARG A 195 -22.71 73.51 41.91
N GLY A 196 -21.69 72.87 42.47
CA GLY A 196 -21.70 71.44 42.72
C GLY A 196 -20.32 70.86 42.98
N PRO A 197 -20.22 69.54 43.19
CA PRO A 197 -21.35 68.59 43.26
C PRO A 197 -22.26 68.89 44.46
N LEU A 198 -23.57 68.73 44.29
CA LEU A 198 -24.57 69.07 45.33
C LEU A 198 -24.25 68.45 46.70
N GLY A 199 -23.79 67.20 46.72
CA GLY A 199 -23.43 66.51 47.96
C GLY A 199 -22.21 67.09 48.68
N ALA A 200 -21.35 67.86 48.01
CA ALA A 200 -20.24 68.57 48.66
C ALA A 200 -20.69 69.90 49.30
N GLU A 201 -21.77 70.49 48.80
CA GLU A 201 -22.35 71.76 49.28
C GLU A 201 -23.37 71.55 50.42
N ILE A 202 -23.73 70.30 50.71
CA ILE A 202 -24.67 69.92 51.76
C ILE A 202 -23.87 69.42 52.98
N SER A 203 -24.11 70.01 54.14
CA SER A 203 -23.63 69.51 55.43
C SER A 203 -24.78 68.95 56.26
N ILE A 204 -24.54 67.82 56.93
CA ILE A 204 -25.53 67.16 57.77
C ILE A 204 -25.19 67.48 59.23
N VAL A 205 -26.20 67.89 60.01
CA VAL A 205 -26.04 68.28 61.42
C VAL A 205 -25.81 67.06 62.32
N ASP A 206 -26.48 65.94 62.02
CA ASP A 206 -26.36 64.68 62.75
C ASP A 206 -25.89 63.57 61.79
N GLU A 207 -24.66 63.10 62.01
CA GLU A 207 -24.02 62.10 61.17
C GLU A 207 -24.76 60.75 61.15
N SER A 208 -25.58 60.45 62.16
CA SER A 208 -26.35 59.20 62.23
C SER A 208 -27.37 59.05 61.10
N TRP A 209 -27.84 60.16 60.52
CA TRP A 209 -28.79 60.18 59.40
C TRP A 209 -28.13 60.15 58.02
N THR A 210 -26.79 60.22 57.94
CA THR A 210 -26.06 60.36 56.67
C THR A 210 -26.45 59.29 55.65
N VAL A 211 -26.43 58.02 56.04
CA VAL A 211 -26.72 56.90 55.13
C VAL A 211 -28.18 56.91 54.65
N ALA A 212 -29.12 57.27 55.53
CA ALA A 212 -30.53 57.37 55.19
C ALA A 212 -30.78 58.49 54.17
N ILE A 213 -30.16 59.66 54.38
CA ILE A 213 -30.26 60.82 53.48
C ILE A 213 -29.60 60.52 52.14
N GLU A 214 -28.41 59.92 52.14
CA GLU A 214 -27.70 59.53 50.92
C GLU A 214 -28.53 58.55 50.06
N ASN A 215 -29.19 57.57 50.70
CA ASN A 215 -30.07 56.64 50.00
C ASN A 215 -31.33 57.30 49.44
N CYS A 216 -31.91 58.27 50.16
CA CYS A 216 -33.11 58.99 49.71
C CYS A 216 -32.83 59.94 48.52
N LEU A 217 -31.69 60.65 48.54
CA LEU A 217 -31.31 61.58 47.47
C LEU A 217 -30.70 60.86 46.27
N GLY A 218 -30.01 59.74 46.51
CA GLY A 218 -29.39 58.93 45.48
C GLY A 218 -28.13 59.57 44.87
N PHE A 219 -27.27 58.70 44.33
CA PHE A 219 -25.98 59.07 43.74
C PHE A 219 -26.09 60.10 42.61
N GLN A 220 -27.17 60.05 41.84
CA GLN A 220 -27.35 60.88 40.65
C GLN A 220 -27.66 62.35 40.96
N ILE A 221 -28.33 62.62 42.09
CA ILE A 221 -28.64 63.98 42.56
C ILE A 221 -27.47 64.55 43.36
N LEU A 222 -26.84 63.74 44.21
CA LEU A 222 -25.69 64.16 45.02
C LEU A 222 -24.48 64.54 44.17
N ASN A 223 -24.26 63.88 43.03
CA ASN A 223 -23.23 64.28 42.07
C ASN A 223 -23.66 65.42 41.13
N GLY A 224 -24.91 65.86 41.22
CA GLY A 224 -25.46 66.86 40.30
C GLY A 224 -24.81 68.23 40.46
N TYR A 225 -24.98 69.05 39.42
CA TYR A 225 -24.56 70.45 39.38
C TYR A 225 -25.77 71.33 39.07
N ILE A 226 -25.84 72.49 39.71
CA ILE A 226 -26.88 73.48 39.48
C ILE A 226 -26.33 74.57 38.55
N CYS A 227 -27.02 74.81 37.45
CA CYS A 227 -26.76 75.89 36.51
C CYS A 227 -27.94 76.86 36.51
N ASP A 228 -27.66 78.16 36.38
CA ASP A 228 -28.73 79.17 36.28
C ASP A 228 -29.23 79.37 34.85
N SER A 229 -28.50 78.93 33.82
CA SER A 229 -28.92 79.10 32.43
C SER A 229 -28.67 77.84 31.58
N PHE A 230 -29.47 77.67 30.52
CA PHE A 230 -29.24 76.64 29.49
C PHE A 230 -27.90 76.82 28.75
N HIS A 231 -27.39 78.04 28.69
CA HIS A 231 -26.08 78.34 28.11
C HIS A 231 -24.96 77.72 28.96
N ASP A 232 -24.99 77.98 30.27
CA ASP A 232 -24.02 77.43 31.21
C ASP A 232 -24.11 75.91 31.29
N ALA A 233 -25.33 75.34 31.24
CA ALA A 233 -25.53 73.89 31.17
C ALA A 233 -24.82 73.24 29.97
N LYS A 234 -24.85 73.89 28.79
CA LYS A 234 -24.15 73.40 27.58
C LYS A 234 -22.63 73.49 27.72
N ILE A 235 -22.11 74.55 28.34
CA ILE A 235 -20.68 74.69 28.61
C ILE A 235 -20.23 73.59 29.58
N LEU A 236 -20.97 73.40 30.67
CA LEU A 236 -20.69 72.37 31.66
C LEU A 236 -20.75 70.96 31.05
N GLU A 237 -21.72 70.66 30.19
CA GLU A 237 -21.80 69.36 29.50
C GLU A 237 -20.56 69.09 28.63
N ARG A 238 -20.02 70.13 27.97
CA ARG A 238 -18.77 70.02 27.21
C ARG A 238 -17.58 69.73 28.12
N LEU A 239 -17.45 70.48 29.23
CA LEU A 239 -16.37 70.27 30.20
C LEU A 239 -16.43 68.88 30.83
N MET A 240 -17.64 68.38 31.14
CA MET A 240 -17.84 67.01 31.64
C MET A 240 -17.35 65.94 30.65
N LYS A 241 -17.55 66.15 29.34
CA LYS A 241 -17.01 65.23 28.30
C LYS A 241 -15.48 65.26 28.26
N VAL A 242 -14.88 66.44 28.37
CA VAL A 242 -13.42 66.63 28.37
C VAL A 242 -12.78 66.03 29.62
N ALA A 243 -13.42 66.16 30.78
CA ALA A 243 -12.95 65.58 32.04
C ALA A 243 -13.09 64.05 32.13
N GLY A 244 -13.66 63.38 31.12
CA GLY A 244 -13.78 61.93 31.08
C GLY A 244 -14.81 61.35 32.05
N CYS A 245 -15.91 62.08 32.30
CA CYS A 245 -16.98 61.62 33.19
C CYS A 245 -17.68 60.39 32.56
N LYS A 246 -17.38 59.18 33.04
CA LYS A 246 -18.01 57.93 32.55
C LYS A 246 -19.52 57.88 32.82
N PHE A 247 -19.94 58.46 33.94
CA PHE A 247 -21.34 58.59 34.34
C PHE A 247 -21.68 60.07 34.34
N ARG A 248 -22.69 60.48 33.55
CA ARG A 248 -23.03 61.91 33.39
C ARG A 248 -23.74 62.40 34.65
N PRO A 249 -23.13 63.30 35.44
CA PRO A 249 -23.79 63.89 36.59
C PRO A 249 -25.00 64.73 36.15
N SER A 250 -26.06 64.78 36.97
CA SER A 250 -27.27 65.51 36.58
C SER A 250 -27.03 67.02 36.57
N ILE A 251 -27.44 67.70 35.51
CA ILE A 251 -27.42 69.16 35.45
C ILE A 251 -28.85 69.65 35.74
N ILE A 252 -29.01 70.36 36.84
CA ILE A 252 -30.28 70.95 37.25
C ILE A 252 -30.26 72.42 36.86
N THR A 253 -31.16 72.82 35.96
CA THR A 253 -31.27 74.22 35.51
C THR A 253 -32.48 74.88 36.14
N SER A 254 -32.30 76.08 36.71
CA SER A 254 -33.40 76.90 37.20
C SER A 254 -33.74 77.99 36.17
N LYS A 255 -34.69 77.68 35.27
CA LYS A 255 -35.26 78.53 34.20
C LYS A 255 -34.28 79.11 33.18
#